data_AF-A0A3A0E2A0-F1
#
_entry.id   AF-A0A3A0E2A0-F1
#
_cell.length_a   1.000
_cell.length_b   1.000
_cell.length_c   1.000
_cell.angle_alpha   90.00
_cell.angle_beta   90.00
_cell.angle_gamma   90.00
#
_symmetry.space_group_name_H-M   'P 1'
#
loop_
_entity.id
_entity.type
_entity.pdbx_description
1 polymer ?
#
loop_
_entity_poly.entity_id
_entity_poly.type
_entity_poly.pdbx_seq_one_letter_code
_entity_poly.pdbx_strand_id
1 'polypeptide(L)'
;MDSAPARSLRRGAAVPALALSLLVAGCQALTGVSDDAFRPSTNPVTVDTVTRNDRMAALAREQHPRILATYGGEYSDPKLERMVARIVGSLTLDPENPNQTYQITILNSPAINAFALPGGYLYVTRGLLALANDSAELAAVLAHEMAHVTANHGIQRQQKEAEEVLATQVVNDVLGKDPAARVALVRGKLRLAQFSRNQELEADAIGIRAIARAGYDPFAAARFLQAMDAYSASRSVTGQTDEGLDFLSSHPSAPQRIELALRHARQYAPPGTGQRDRNPFLDGLDGMLFGDTPQEGYVRGRTFLHPQLGISFSVPEGFVIDNSAAAVTAAGPGDMAIRFDGVSLDRRVPLSDYVRSGWVAGLDTASVRPLTINGNEAVSARARADKWQFDVTVVRADGQVYRLLTAAPAGSTALDGVAATVRDSFRTLAPGEREALKPLRIRVVTAKPGDTVATLAARMVGVDRKLDMFRLINAMSAGATVSAGARVKIVTDR
;
A
#
# COMPACT_ATOMS: atom_id res chain seq x y z
N MET A 1 69.50 59.76 75.19
CA MET A 1 70.70 59.74 74.34
C MET A 1 70.36 58.96 73.08
N ASP A 2 70.42 59.67 71.96
CA ASP A 2 70.71 59.24 70.60
C ASP A 2 69.85 58.21 69.84
N SER A 3 69.33 58.75 68.73
CA SER A 3 69.30 58.25 67.34
C SER A 3 68.50 56.99 66.97
N ALA A 4 67.43 57.24 66.20
CA ALA A 4 66.85 56.35 65.19
C ALA A 4 67.84 56.21 63.97
N PRO A 5 67.55 55.49 62.84
CA PRO A 5 66.28 54.86 62.43
C PRO A 5 66.37 53.55 61.58
N ALA A 6 65.19 53.16 61.06
CA ALA A 6 64.93 52.53 59.75
C ALA A 6 65.30 51.03 59.60
N ARG A 7 64.53 50.14 58.96
CA ARG A 7 63.49 50.11 57.91
C ARG A 7 62.99 48.64 57.95
N SER A 8 61.81 48.20 57.52
CA SER A 8 60.87 48.70 56.53
C SER A 8 59.56 47.91 56.64
N LEU A 9 58.45 48.65 56.57
CA LEU A 9 57.26 48.44 55.72
C LEU A 9 56.57 47.07 55.83
N ARG A 10 55.40 46.96 56.48
CA ARG A 10 54.05 47.56 56.27
C ARG A 10 53.13 46.40 55.86
N ARG A 11 52.26 45.93 56.75
CA ARG A 11 50.92 46.47 57.08
C ARG A 11 49.96 46.36 55.90
N GLY A 12 48.82 45.73 56.14
CA GLY A 12 47.60 46.01 55.37
C GLY A 12 46.56 44.91 55.49
N ALA A 13 45.93 44.80 56.65
CA ALA A 13 44.66 44.09 56.81
C ALA A 13 43.50 44.89 56.17
N ALA A 14 42.50 44.20 55.62
CA ALA A 14 41.06 44.50 55.82
C ALA A 14 40.13 43.61 54.95
N VAL A 15 39.34 42.81 55.67
CA VAL A 15 37.95 42.30 55.53
C VAL A 15 36.99 43.15 54.64
N PRO A 16 35.73 42.71 54.34
CA PRO A 16 35.19 41.70 53.39
C PRO A 16 34.27 42.34 52.31
N ALA A 17 33.86 41.58 51.27
CA ALA A 17 32.68 41.95 50.46
C ALA A 17 32.04 40.74 49.74
N LEU A 18 30.72 40.59 49.94
CA LEU A 18 29.80 39.83 49.10
C LEU A 18 29.91 40.28 47.63
N ALA A 19 29.97 39.34 46.69
CA ALA A 19 29.69 39.60 45.27
C ALA A 19 28.98 38.42 44.61
N LEU A 20 27.74 38.70 44.21
CA LEU A 20 26.87 37.95 43.33
C LEU A 20 27.53 37.81 41.94
N SER A 21 27.63 36.60 41.39
CA SER A 21 27.93 36.39 39.96
C SER A 21 27.02 35.30 39.38
N LEU A 22 26.20 35.73 38.42
CA LEU A 22 25.33 34.94 37.55
C LEU A 22 26.10 34.52 36.28
N LEU A 23 25.78 33.32 35.77
CA LEU A 23 25.84 32.85 34.38
C LEU A 23 27.20 32.64 33.70
N VAL A 24 27.59 31.38 33.46
CA VAL A 24 27.93 30.84 32.10
C VAL A 24 27.68 29.32 32.04
N ALA A 25 26.82 28.95 31.09
CA ALA A 25 26.71 27.71 30.30
C ALA A 25 27.46 26.43 30.72
N GLY A 26 26.67 25.36 30.88
CA GLY A 26 27.06 23.99 30.55
C GLY A 26 25.96 23.34 29.72
N CYS A 27 25.94 23.60 28.42
CA CYS A 27 25.16 22.81 27.46
C CYS A 27 25.66 21.36 27.52
N GLN A 28 24.96 20.49 28.26
CA GLN A 28 25.09 19.06 28.00
C GLN A 28 24.20 18.71 26.83
N ALA A 29 24.86 18.55 25.68
CA ALA A 29 24.26 17.97 24.49
C ALA A 29 23.69 16.59 24.85
N LEU A 30 22.36 16.48 24.83
CA LEU A 30 21.64 15.21 24.74
C LEU A 30 21.98 14.57 23.39
N THR A 31 23.16 13.96 23.33
CA THR A 31 23.59 13.12 22.21
C THR A 31 23.51 11.68 22.69
N GLY A 32 22.68 10.90 22.00
CA GLY A 32 22.60 9.45 22.18
C GLY A 32 21.43 8.99 23.04
N VAL A 33 20.21 9.01 22.49
CA VAL A 33 19.23 8.00 22.90
C VAL A 33 19.75 6.68 22.36
N SER A 34 20.31 5.85 23.25
CA SER A 34 20.74 4.49 22.94
C SER A 34 19.55 3.62 22.50
N ASP A 35 19.73 2.83 21.44
CA ASP A 35 18.71 1.93 20.86
C ASP A 35 18.08 0.93 21.85
N ASP A 36 18.71 0.70 23.01
CA ASP A 36 18.19 -0.17 24.08
C ASP A 36 17.01 0.42 24.88
N ALA A 37 16.62 1.68 24.61
CA ALA A 37 15.54 2.37 25.34
C ALA A 37 14.12 1.97 24.86
N PHE A 38 13.98 1.20 23.78
CA PHE A 38 12.69 0.73 23.26
C PHE A 38 12.54 -0.79 23.46
N ARG A 39 12.49 -1.24 24.72
CA ARG A 39 12.04 -2.60 25.04
C ARG A 39 10.53 -2.57 25.32
N PRO A 40 9.73 -3.50 24.76
CA PRO A 40 8.31 -3.62 25.11
C PRO A 40 8.15 -3.73 26.63
N SER A 41 7.20 -2.98 27.19
CA SER A 41 6.85 -3.09 28.62
C SER A 41 6.54 -4.55 28.96
N THR A 42 6.94 -5.00 30.15
CA THR A 42 6.51 -6.31 30.68
C THR A 42 5.01 -6.36 30.96
N ASN A 43 4.32 -5.21 30.92
CA ASN A 43 2.87 -5.09 31.04
C ASN A 43 2.35 -4.07 30.00
N PRO A 44 2.23 -4.46 28.72
CA PRO A 44 1.85 -3.54 27.66
C PRO A 44 0.36 -3.17 27.76
N VAL A 45 0.05 -1.87 27.69
CA VAL A 45 -1.32 -1.42 27.44
C VAL A 45 -1.60 -1.67 25.96
N THR A 46 -2.39 -2.70 25.67
CA THR A 46 -2.80 -3.04 24.31
C THR A 46 -4.17 -2.47 23.98
N VAL A 47 -4.43 -2.22 22.69
CA VAL A 47 -5.76 -1.88 22.19
C VAL A 47 -6.82 -2.85 22.72
N ASP A 48 -6.55 -4.15 22.66
CA ASP A 48 -7.46 -5.19 23.15
C ASP A 48 -7.79 -5.06 24.63
N THR A 49 -6.85 -4.56 25.43
CA THR A 49 -7.04 -4.37 26.87
C THR A 49 -7.85 -3.12 27.15
N VAL A 50 -7.56 -2.01 26.45
CA VAL A 50 -8.27 -0.73 26.62
C VAL A 50 -9.71 -0.81 26.12
N THR A 51 -9.95 -1.56 25.03
CA THR A 51 -11.24 -1.61 24.33
C THR A 51 -12.04 -2.89 24.60
N ARG A 52 -11.69 -3.64 25.65
CA ARG A 52 -12.26 -4.98 25.93
C ARG A 52 -13.80 -4.99 26.02
N ASN A 53 -14.40 -3.88 26.46
CA ASN A 53 -15.86 -3.73 26.61
C ASN A 53 -16.51 -2.95 25.46
N ASP A 54 -15.74 -2.54 24.44
CA ASP A 54 -16.26 -1.84 23.27
C ASP A 54 -16.70 -2.87 22.21
N ARG A 55 -18.01 -2.85 21.90
CA ARG A 55 -18.62 -3.76 20.92
C ARG A 55 -18.05 -3.59 19.51
N MET A 56 -17.77 -2.35 19.09
CA MET A 56 -17.23 -2.08 17.76
C MET A 56 -15.77 -2.49 17.68
N ALA A 57 -15.01 -2.31 18.76
CA ALA A 57 -13.65 -2.84 18.86
C ALA A 57 -13.61 -4.37 18.83
N ALA A 58 -14.58 -5.05 19.46
CA ALA A 58 -14.71 -6.51 19.40
C ALA A 58 -14.95 -7.00 17.96
N LEU A 59 -15.87 -6.35 17.22
CA LEU A 59 -16.11 -6.67 15.81
C LEU A 59 -14.86 -6.44 14.95
N ALA A 60 -14.13 -5.34 15.19
CA ALA A 60 -12.87 -5.06 14.49
C ALA A 60 -11.81 -6.14 14.74
N ARG A 61 -11.68 -6.60 15.99
CA ARG A 61 -10.81 -7.71 16.38
C ARG A 61 -11.15 -9.01 15.65
N GLU A 62 -12.44 -9.32 15.51
CA GLU A 62 -12.90 -10.50 14.77
C GLU A 62 -12.61 -10.42 13.27
N GLN A 63 -12.54 -9.22 12.69
CA GLN A 63 -12.16 -9.04 11.28
C GLN A 63 -10.66 -9.14 11.03
N HIS A 64 -9.82 -8.93 12.06
CA HIS A 64 -8.37 -8.89 11.91
C HIS A 64 -7.79 -10.13 11.18
N PRO A 65 -8.11 -11.40 11.53
CA PRO A 65 -7.61 -12.56 10.81
C PRO A 65 -8.04 -12.60 9.33
N ARG A 66 -9.24 -12.09 9.01
CA ARG A 66 -9.72 -12.03 7.62
C ARG A 66 -8.98 -10.96 6.82
N ILE A 67 -8.71 -9.82 7.44
CA ILE A 67 -7.88 -8.76 6.85
C ILE A 67 -6.48 -9.30 6.55
N LEU A 68 -5.85 -9.99 7.51
CA LEU A 68 -4.56 -10.61 7.29
C LEU A 68 -4.61 -11.61 6.11
N ALA A 69 -5.63 -12.46 6.05
CA ALA A 69 -5.79 -13.40 4.94
C ALA A 69 -5.95 -12.69 3.57
N THR A 70 -6.68 -11.57 3.53
CA THR A 70 -6.89 -10.79 2.29
C THR A 70 -5.62 -10.10 1.80
N TYR A 71 -4.77 -9.62 2.71
CA TYR A 71 -3.60 -8.80 2.38
C TYR A 71 -2.24 -9.52 2.54
N GLY A 72 -2.23 -10.85 2.45
CA GLY A 72 -0.99 -11.65 2.44
C GLY A 72 -0.31 -11.80 3.80
N GLY A 73 -1.04 -11.53 4.89
CA GLY A 73 -0.58 -11.61 6.27
C GLY A 73 -0.01 -10.31 6.82
N GLU A 74 0.53 -10.38 8.03
CA GLU A 74 1.28 -9.29 8.65
C GLU A 74 2.72 -9.30 8.14
N TYR A 75 3.24 -8.12 7.81
CA TYR A 75 4.63 -7.91 7.45
C TYR A 75 5.41 -7.41 8.67
N SER A 76 6.31 -8.24 9.17
CA SER A 76 7.15 -7.87 10.31
C SER A 76 8.54 -7.41 9.88
N ASP A 77 8.89 -6.19 10.28
CA ASP A 77 10.23 -5.63 10.17
C ASP A 77 10.43 -4.67 11.35
N PRO A 78 11.31 -4.99 12.32
CA PRO A 78 11.45 -4.20 13.54
C PRO A 78 11.82 -2.73 13.30
N LYS A 79 12.54 -2.42 12.23
CA LYS A 79 12.96 -1.04 11.91
C LYS A 79 11.76 -0.26 11.36
N LEU A 80 11.01 -0.88 10.47
CA LEU A 80 9.81 -0.31 9.87
C LEU A 80 8.72 -0.12 10.92
N GLU A 81 8.46 -1.14 11.75
CA GLU A 81 7.49 -1.09 12.86
C GLU A 81 7.80 0.06 13.82
N ARG A 82 9.06 0.24 14.24
CA ARG A 82 9.47 1.36 15.10
C ARG A 82 9.25 2.72 14.45
N MET A 83 9.54 2.83 13.15
CA MET A 83 9.33 4.06 12.39
C MET A 83 7.85 4.42 12.32
N VAL A 84 6.98 3.46 11.97
CA VAL A 84 5.53 3.69 11.89
C VAL A 84 4.93 3.94 13.28
N ALA A 85 5.35 3.21 14.31
CA ALA A 85 4.88 3.40 15.68
C ALA A 85 5.22 4.80 16.22
N ARG A 86 6.40 5.35 15.89
CA ARG A 86 6.77 6.72 16.25
C ARG A 86 5.82 7.75 15.63
N ILE A 87 5.46 7.54 14.37
CA ILE A 87 4.52 8.42 13.66
C ILE A 87 3.15 8.35 14.31
N VAL A 88 2.58 7.14 14.48
CA VAL A 88 1.27 6.95 15.13
C VAL A 88 1.25 7.54 16.53
N GLY A 89 2.29 7.30 17.34
CA GLY A 89 2.40 7.82 18.71
C GLY A 89 2.49 9.35 18.83
N SER A 90 2.82 10.04 17.73
CA SER A 90 2.82 11.51 17.67
C SER A 90 1.46 12.11 17.27
N LEU A 91 0.53 11.30 16.78
CA LEU A 91 -0.78 11.76 16.33
C LEU A 91 -1.80 11.76 17.48
N THR A 92 -2.36 12.93 17.76
CA THR A 92 -3.49 13.08 18.69
C THR A 92 -4.65 13.77 17.97
N LEU A 93 -5.72 13.00 17.70
CA LEU A 93 -6.91 13.52 17.03
C LEU A 93 -8.01 13.95 17.99
N ASP A 94 -8.04 13.37 19.19
CA ASP A 94 -9.02 13.67 20.21
C ASP A 94 -8.33 14.25 21.45
N PRO A 95 -8.38 15.58 21.66
CA PRO A 95 -7.87 16.21 22.87
C PRO A 95 -8.61 15.81 24.15
N GLU A 96 -9.87 15.34 24.04
CA GLU A 96 -10.67 14.88 25.19
C GLU A 96 -10.37 13.41 25.53
N ASN A 97 -9.76 12.67 24.61
CA ASN A 97 -9.30 11.31 24.81
C ASN A 97 -7.80 11.14 24.45
N PRO A 98 -6.90 11.78 25.20
CA PRO A 98 -5.45 11.72 24.94
C PRO A 98 -4.85 10.32 25.19
N ASN A 99 -5.60 9.40 25.82
CA ASN A 99 -5.17 8.04 26.12
C ASN A 99 -5.66 7.00 25.08
N GLN A 100 -6.29 7.45 23.99
CA GLN A 100 -6.69 6.58 22.89
C GLN A 100 -5.48 5.80 22.37
N THR A 101 -5.52 4.48 22.53
CA THR A 101 -4.43 3.58 22.11
C THR A 101 -4.71 3.08 20.69
N TYR A 102 -3.66 3.01 19.87
CA TYR A 102 -3.74 2.50 18.51
C TYR A 102 -2.80 1.31 18.31
N GLN A 103 -3.27 0.31 17.57
CA GLN A 103 -2.50 -0.84 17.12
C GLN A 103 -2.36 -0.73 15.62
N ILE A 104 -1.15 -0.45 15.16
CA ILE A 104 -0.84 -0.41 13.73
C ILE A 104 -0.35 -1.78 13.27
N THR A 105 -0.96 -2.30 12.21
CA THR A 105 -0.54 -3.53 11.53
C THR A 105 -0.03 -3.17 10.14
N ILE A 106 1.19 -3.61 9.82
CA ILE A 106 1.74 -3.48 8.47
C ILE A 106 1.30 -4.71 7.67
N LEU A 107 0.49 -4.49 6.63
CA LEU A 107 -0.05 -5.54 5.79
C LEU A 107 0.94 -5.91 4.69
N ASN A 108 1.14 -7.21 4.47
CA ASN A 108 2.10 -7.77 3.52
C ASN A 108 1.64 -7.68 2.05
N SER A 109 0.98 -6.60 1.67
CA SER A 109 0.43 -6.41 0.33
C SER A 109 1.17 -5.32 -0.45
N PRO A 110 1.40 -5.51 -1.76
CA PRO A 110 1.92 -4.46 -2.65
C PRO A 110 0.87 -3.42 -3.04
N ALA A 111 -0.41 -3.65 -2.75
CA ALA A 111 -1.47 -2.66 -2.96
C ALA A 111 -1.16 -1.37 -2.18
N ILE A 112 -1.62 -0.22 -2.69
CA ILE A 112 -1.53 1.04 -1.95
C ILE A 112 -2.83 1.22 -1.18
N ASN A 113 -2.78 0.92 0.11
CA ASN A 113 -3.94 1.06 0.97
C ASN A 113 -3.54 1.33 2.43
N ALA A 114 -4.42 2.04 3.14
CA ALA A 114 -4.44 2.20 4.58
C ALA A 114 -5.90 2.37 5.02
N PHE A 115 -6.23 1.87 6.20
CA PHE A 115 -7.57 2.06 6.77
C PHE A 115 -7.54 1.90 8.28
N ALA A 116 -8.56 2.44 8.93
CA ALA A 116 -8.77 2.32 10.37
C ALA A 116 -10.10 1.64 10.67
N LEU A 117 -10.11 0.82 11.72
CA LEU A 117 -11.33 0.26 12.30
C LEU A 117 -11.58 0.84 13.70
N PRO A 118 -12.84 0.86 14.16
CA PRO A 118 -13.16 1.20 15.54
C PRO A 118 -12.33 0.41 16.55
N GLY A 119 -12.10 1.01 17.73
CA GLY A 119 -11.25 0.42 18.75
C GLY A 119 -9.75 0.71 18.57
N GLY A 120 -9.33 1.42 17.53
CA GLY A 120 -7.94 1.84 17.37
C GLY A 120 -7.06 0.90 16.55
N TYR A 121 -7.65 0.01 15.74
CA TYR A 121 -6.88 -0.78 14.78
C TYR A 121 -6.59 0.07 13.55
N LEU A 122 -5.32 0.22 13.22
CA LEU A 122 -4.83 0.88 12.03
C LEU A 122 -4.13 -0.14 11.15
N TYR A 123 -4.30 -0.01 9.84
CA TYR A 123 -3.69 -0.87 8.85
C TYR A 123 -2.99 -0.03 7.80
N VAL A 124 -1.79 -0.45 7.41
CA VAL A 124 -1.06 0.17 6.31
C VAL A 124 -0.35 -0.90 5.50
N THR A 125 -0.40 -0.79 4.17
CA THR A 125 0.24 -1.74 3.25
C THR A 125 1.69 -1.37 2.96
N ARG A 126 2.52 -2.36 2.60
CA ARG A 126 3.87 -2.11 2.06
C ARG A 126 3.85 -1.23 0.82
N GLY A 127 2.85 -1.37 -0.05
CA GLY A 127 2.68 -0.53 -1.23
C GLY A 127 2.53 0.95 -0.88
N LEU A 128 1.69 1.29 0.11
CA LEU A 128 1.53 2.68 0.56
C LEU A 128 2.83 3.24 1.15
N LEU A 129 3.52 2.45 1.98
CA LEU A 129 4.81 2.83 2.56
C LEU A 129 5.88 3.05 1.47
N ALA A 130 5.86 2.27 0.40
CA ALA A 130 6.77 2.44 -0.73
C ALA A 130 6.47 3.72 -1.54
N LEU A 131 5.21 4.15 -1.61
CA LEU A 131 4.80 5.37 -2.29
C LEU A 131 5.12 6.64 -1.48
N ALA A 132 4.84 6.64 -0.18
CA ALA A 132 5.14 7.76 0.71
C ALA A 132 6.63 8.11 0.72
N ASN A 133 6.96 9.40 0.84
CA ASN A 133 8.32 9.92 0.70
C ASN A 133 8.93 10.45 2.00
N ASP A 134 8.13 10.63 3.05
CA ASP A 134 8.57 11.06 4.36
C ASP A 134 7.53 10.75 5.44
N SER A 135 7.92 10.95 6.71
CA SER A 135 7.05 10.65 7.86
C SER A 135 5.80 11.52 7.86
N ALA A 136 5.88 12.77 7.40
CA ALA A 136 4.73 13.67 7.36
C ALA A 136 3.65 13.20 6.35
N GLU A 137 4.04 12.64 5.20
CA GLU A 137 3.08 12.05 4.25
C GLU A 137 2.37 10.83 4.86
N LEU A 138 3.12 9.92 5.51
CA LEU A 138 2.52 8.78 6.19
C LEU A 138 1.63 9.23 7.36
N ALA A 139 2.06 10.24 8.13
CA ALA A 139 1.28 10.83 9.20
C ALA A 139 -0.04 11.41 8.68
N ALA A 140 -0.03 12.07 7.51
CA ALA A 140 -1.22 12.64 6.89
C ALA A 140 -2.24 11.55 6.53
N VAL A 141 -1.78 10.45 5.93
CA VAL A 141 -2.65 9.30 5.61
C VAL A 141 -3.23 8.69 6.88
N LEU A 142 -2.40 8.39 7.88
CA LEU A 142 -2.89 7.75 9.11
C LEU A 142 -3.83 8.67 9.89
N ALA A 143 -3.56 9.98 9.94
CA ALA A 143 -4.46 10.95 10.55
C ALA A 143 -5.78 11.07 9.80
N HIS A 144 -5.78 10.96 8.47
CA HIS A 144 -7.00 10.89 7.66
C HIS A 144 -7.85 9.65 8.02
N GLU A 145 -7.22 8.48 8.13
CA GLU A 145 -7.91 7.26 8.54
C GLU A 145 -8.46 7.33 9.98
N MET A 146 -7.67 7.86 10.91
CA MET A 146 -8.12 8.10 12.28
C MET A 146 -9.30 9.09 12.30
N ALA A 147 -9.32 10.10 11.43
CA ALA A 147 -10.41 11.06 11.34
C ALA A 147 -11.72 10.41 10.88
N HIS A 148 -11.69 9.44 9.96
CA HIS A 148 -12.88 8.67 9.58
C HIS A 148 -13.50 7.91 10.78
N VAL A 149 -12.65 7.39 11.67
CA VAL A 149 -13.10 6.71 12.89
C VAL A 149 -13.68 7.72 13.88
N THR A 150 -12.96 8.79 14.19
CA THR A 150 -13.41 9.83 15.14
C THR A 150 -14.71 10.49 14.69
N ALA A 151 -14.90 10.70 13.38
CA ALA A 151 -16.12 11.27 12.81
C ALA A 151 -17.24 10.23 12.56
N ASN A 152 -17.05 8.96 12.96
CA ASN A 152 -18.01 7.87 12.80
C ASN A 152 -18.45 7.61 11.35
N HIS A 153 -17.62 7.97 10.36
CA HIS A 153 -17.96 7.86 8.94
C HIS A 153 -18.26 6.42 8.52
N GLY A 154 -17.51 5.44 9.04
CA GLY A 154 -17.75 4.02 8.78
C GLY A 154 -19.10 3.52 9.32
N ILE A 155 -19.51 4.00 10.51
CA ILE A 155 -20.80 3.64 11.11
C ILE A 155 -21.94 4.22 10.28
N GLN A 156 -21.83 5.49 9.88
CA GLN A 156 -22.83 6.14 9.01
C GLN A 156 -22.96 5.42 7.66
N ARG A 157 -21.85 4.93 7.10
CA ARG A 157 -21.87 4.13 5.87
C ARG A 157 -22.61 2.81 6.08
N GLN A 158 -22.27 2.07 7.12
CA GLN A 158 -22.93 0.79 7.41
C GLN A 158 -24.45 0.95 7.62
N GLN A 159 -24.87 2.03 8.26
CA GLN A 159 -26.29 2.37 8.40
C GLN A 159 -26.96 2.61 7.04
N LYS A 160 -26.33 3.38 6.16
CA LYS A 160 -26.83 3.60 4.78
C LYS A 160 -26.88 2.32 3.96
N GLU A 161 -25.88 1.45 4.08
CA GLU A 161 -25.89 0.15 3.42
C GLU A 161 -27.05 -0.73 3.90
N ALA A 162 -27.32 -0.74 5.21
CA ALA A 162 -28.44 -1.48 5.77
C ALA A 162 -29.80 -0.91 5.30
N GLU A 163 -29.95 0.41 5.27
CA GLU A 163 -31.13 1.10 4.75
C GLU A 163 -31.35 0.79 3.25
N GLU A 164 -30.28 0.79 2.44
CA GLU A 164 -30.38 0.49 1.01
C GLU A 164 -30.70 -0.98 0.75
N VAL A 165 -30.20 -1.91 1.57
CA VAL A 165 -30.58 -3.33 1.49
C VAL A 165 -32.08 -3.50 1.74
N LEU A 166 -32.64 -2.82 2.75
CA LEU A 166 -34.08 -2.85 3.03
C LEU A 166 -34.90 -2.22 1.89
N ALA A 167 -34.46 -1.07 1.36
CA ALA A 167 -35.12 -0.42 0.23
C ALA A 167 -35.08 -1.28 -1.04
N THR A 168 -33.96 -1.95 -1.28
CA THR A 168 -33.75 -2.86 -2.42
C THR A 168 -34.61 -4.12 -2.33
N GLN A 169 -34.83 -4.65 -1.14
CA GLN A 169 -35.74 -5.78 -0.93
C GLN A 169 -37.18 -5.41 -1.35
N VAL A 170 -37.66 -4.24 -0.94
CA VAL A 170 -39.00 -3.73 -1.34
C VAL A 170 -39.09 -3.50 -2.85
N VAL A 171 -38.03 -3.00 -3.49
CA VAL A 171 -38.01 -2.75 -4.94
C VAL A 171 -37.96 -4.04 -5.76
N ASN A 172 -37.17 -5.04 -5.33
CA ASN A 172 -37.09 -6.34 -6.00
C ASN A 172 -38.40 -7.12 -5.92
N ASP A 173 -39.16 -6.97 -4.83
CA ASP A 173 -40.50 -7.55 -4.67
C ASP A 173 -41.54 -6.89 -5.59
N VAL A 174 -41.30 -5.67 -6.07
CA VAL A 174 -42.24 -4.89 -6.90
C VAL A 174 -41.86 -4.85 -8.39
N LEU A 175 -40.57 -4.87 -8.77
CA LEU A 175 -40.11 -4.56 -10.14
C LEU A 175 -39.50 -5.73 -10.94
N GLY A 176 -39.23 -6.90 -10.36
CA GLY A 176 -38.77 -8.08 -11.11
C GLY A 176 -37.36 -7.96 -11.76
N LYS A 177 -36.99 -8.99 -12.56
CA LYS A 177 -35.62 -9.32 -13.03
C LYS A 177 -35.07 -8.42 -14.16
N ASP A 178 -35.22 -7.10 -14.11
CA ASP A 178 -34.67 -6.20 -15.13
C ASP A 178 -33.12 -6.12 -15.04
N PRO A 179 -32.38 -6.48 -16.11
CA PRO A 179 -30.93 -6.34 -16.17
C PRO A 179 -30.42 -4.90 -15.95
N ALA A 180 -31.18 -3.88 -16.38
CA ALA A 180 -30.81 -2.47 -16.17
C ALA A 180 -30.90 -2.09 -14.69
N ALA A 181 -31.93 -2.58 -13.99
CA ALA A 181 -32.07 -2.41 -12.54
C ALA A 181 -30.92 -3.09 -11.78
N ARG A 182 -30.47 -4.29 -12.20
CA ARG A 182 -29.31 -4.97 -11.60
C ARG A 182 -28.00 -4.19 -11.76
N VAL A 183 -27.76 -3.59 -12.92
CA VAL A 183 -26.57 -2.74 -13.15
C VAL A 183 -26.63 -1.48 -12.29
N ALA A 184 -27.80 -0.84 -12.18
CA ALA A 184 -28.00 0.30 -11.30
C ALA A 184 -27.74 -0.06 -9.83
N LEU A 185 -28.14 -1.25 -9.41
CA LEU A 185 -27.95 -1.77 -8.05
C LEU A 185 -26.48 -2.06 -7.72
N VAL A 186 -25.73 -2.65 -8.66
CA VAL A 186 -24.28 -2.86 -8.50
C VAL A 186 -23.55 -1.52 -8.41
N ARG A 187 -23.91 -0.55 -9.26
CA ARG A 187 -23.34 0.81 -9.20
C ARG A 187 -23.73 1.56 -7.91
N GLY A 188 -24.93 1.34 -7.39
CA GLY A 188 -25.38 1.85 -6.09
C GLY A 188 -24.53 1.31 -4.95
N LYS A 189 -24.35 -0.01 -4.89
CA LYS A 189 -23.48 -0.67 -3.90
C LYS A 189 -22.02 -0.22 -3.97
N LEU A 190 -21.46 -0.05 -5.17
CA LEU A 190 -20.09 0.45 -5.31
C LEU A 190 -19.96 1.90 -4.80
N ARG A 191 -20.95 2.76 -5.07
CA ARG A 191 -21.00 4.12 -4.54
C ARG A 191 -21.14 4.16 -3.01
N LEU A 192 -21.92 3.25 -2.43
CA LEU A 192 -22.02 3.13 -0.97
C LEU A 192 -20.72 2.68 -0.31
N ALA A 193 -19.92 1.86 -0.99
CA ALA A 193 -18.62 1.43 -0.50
C ALA A 193 -17.58 2.57 -0.43
N GLN A 194 -17.82 3.69 -1.10
CA GLN A 194 -16.97 4.89 -1.07
C GLN A 194 -17.41 5.86 0.03
N PHE A 195 -16.47 6.64 0.58
CA PHE A 195 -16.87 7.75 1.44
C PHE A 195 -17.46 8.87 0.58
N SER A 196 -18.47 9.55 1.12
CA SER A 196 -19.01 10.71 0.43
C SER A 196 -17.96 11.82 0.36
N ARG A 197 -18.06 12.68 -0.65
CA ARG A 197 -17.15 13.81 -0.81
C ARG A 197 -17.09 14.71 0.44
N ASN A 198 -18.19 14.90 1.15
CA ASN A 198 -18.19 15.69 2.38
C ASN A 198 -17.41 15.00 3.51
N GLN A 199 -17.56 13.67 3.65
CA GLN A 199 -16.81 12.89 4.64
C GLN A 199 -15.30 12.92 4.35
N GLU A 200 -14.89 12.84 3.08
CA GLU A 200 -13.48 12.99 2.69
C GLU A 200 -12.93 14.38 3.04
N LEU A 201 -13.68 15.45 2.77
CA LEU A 201 -13.24 16.81 3.10
C LEU A 201 -13.17 17.07 4.60
N GLU A 202 -14.08 16.47 5.38
CA GLU A 202 -14.05 16.51 6.84
C GLU A 202 -12.84 15.75 7.39
N ALA A 203 -12.57 14.54 6.89
CA ALA A 203 -11.41 13.74 7.27
C ALA A 203 -10.09 14.44 6.89
N ASP A 204 -9.99 14.99 5.67
CA ASP A 204 -8.86 15.82 5.23
C ASP A 204 -8.63 16.98 6.22
N ALA A 205 -9.71 17.65 6.65
CA ALA A 205 -9.62 18.79 7.54
C ALA A 205 -9.12 18.39 8.94
N ILE A 206 -9.70 17.35 9.53
CA ILE A 206 -9.29 16.85 10.85
C ILE A 206 -7.84 16.34 10.78
N GLY A 207 -7.49 15.58 9.75
CA GLY A 207 -6.15 15.03 9.54
C GLY A 207 -5.07 16.10 9.40
N ILE A 208 -5.29 17.12 8.57
CA ILE A 208 -4.35 18.24 8.38
C ILE A 208 -4.12 18.98 9.69
N ARG A 209 -5.19 19.22 10.47
CA ARG A 209 -5.07 19.82 11.80
C ARG A 209 -4.24 18.96 12.75
N ALA A 210 -4.46 17.66 12.74
CA ALA A 210 -3.78 16.73 13.64
C ALA A 210 -2.28 16.67 13.35
N ILE A 211 -1.88 16.53 12.08
CA ILE A 211 -0.46 16.51 11.72
C ILE A 211 0.23 17.85 11.98
N ALA A 212 -0.47 18.98 11.78
CA ALA A 212 0.07 20.30 12.10
C ALA A 212 0.32 20.46 13.61
N ARG A 213 -0.61 19.98 14.46
CA ARG A 213 -0.44 19.97 15.93
C ARG A 213 0.67 19.05 16.40
N ALA A 214 0.87 17.93 15.71
CA ALA A 214 1.98 17.00 15.94
C ALA A 214 3.35 17.56 15.48
N GLY A 215 3.37 18.74 14.84
CA GLY A 215 4.59 19.40 14.37
C GLY A 215 5.07 18.96 12.99
N TYR A 216 4.29 18.13 12.28
CA TYR A 216 4.59 17.75 10.90
C TYR A 216 4.19 18.85 9.90
N ASP A 217 4.76 18.75 8.70
CA ASP A 217 4.39 19.57 7.53
C ASP A 217 2.89 19.47 7.21
N PRO A 218 2.10 20.56 7.38
CA PRO A 218 0.66 20.54 7.10
C PRO A 218 0.32 20.32 5.62
N PHE A 219 1.28 20.52 4.70
CA PHE A 219 1.09 20.32 3.27
C PHE A 219 1.27 18.86 2.85
N ALA A 220 1.63 17.96 3.77
CA ALA A 220 1.91 16.57 3.46
C ALA A 220 0.70 15.80 2.89
N ALA A 221 -0.53 16.12 3.33
CA ALA A 221 -1.74 15.53 2.76
C ALA A 221 -1.86 15.82 1.25
N ALA A 222 -1.62 17.08 0.85
CA ALA A 222 -1.66 17.47 -0.55
C ALA A 222 -0.54 16.81 -1.38
N ARG A 223 0.67 16.69 -0.82
CA ARG A 223 1.79 16.00 -1.47
C ARG A 223 1.49 14.51 -1.69
N PHE A 224 0.93 13.85 -0.68
CA PHE A 224 0.56 12.44 -0.82
C PHE A 224 -0.56 12.24 -1.83
N LEU A 225 -1.62 13.07 -1.82
CA LEU A 225 -2.68 13.01 -2.83
C LEU A 225 -2.15 13.21 -4.26
N GLN A 226 -1.13 14.06 -4.46
CA GLN A 226 -0.44 14.20 -5.75
C GLN A 226 0.35 12.95 -6.13
N ALA A 227 1.01 12.29 -5.17
CA ALA A 227 1.70 11.02 -5.42
C ALA A 227 0.71 9.91 -5.82
N MET A 228 -0.48 9.89 -5.22
CA MET A 228 -1.55 8.98 -5.59
C MET A 228 -2.11 9.26 -6.99
N ASP A 229 -2.31 10.52 -7.34
CA ASP A 229 -2.76 10.92 -8.69
C ASP A 229 -1.72 10.50 -9.75
N ALA A 230 -0.43 10.73 -9.48
CA ALA A 230 0.65 10.28 -10.34
C ALA A 230 0.71 8.74 -10.47
N TYR A 231 0.47 8.02 -9.36
CA TYR A 231 0.37 6.56 -9.37
C TYR A 231 -0.80 6.09 -10.24
N SER A 232 -2.00 6.64 -10.02
CA SER A 232 -3.20 6.32 -10.80
C SER A 232 -2.98 6.60 -12.28
N ALA A 233 -2.42 7.76 -12.64
CA ALA A 233 -2.12 8.09 -14.02
C ALA A 233 -1.13 7.09 -14.66
N SER A 234 -0.11 6.65 -13.90
CA SER A 234 0.84 5.64 -14.37
C SER A 234 0.17 4.30 -14.70
N ARG A 235 -0.88 3.96 -13.94
CA ARG A 235 -1.72 2.78 -14.11
C ARG A 235 -2.77 2.92 -15.22
N SER A 236 -3.40 4.08 -15.37
CA SER A 236 -4.39 4.34 -16.42
C SER A 236 -3.76 4.41 -17.82
N VAL A 237 -2.51 4.87 -17.94
CA VAL A 237 -1.74 4.80 -19.20
C VAL A 237 -1.53 3.35 -19.64
N THR A 238 -1.53 2.41 -18.70
CA THR A 238 -1.49 0.96 -18.97
C THR A 238 -2.88 0.32 -19.06
N GLY A 239 -3.96 1.11 -19.15
CA GLY A 239 -5.33 0.61 -19.31
C GLY A 239 -5.98 0.08 -18.04
N GLN A 240 -5.44 0.40 -16.85
CA GLN A 240 -5.97 -0.10 -15.58
C GLN A 240 -7.09 0.78 -15.02
N THR A 241 -8.20 0.15 -14.64
CA THR A 241 -9.10 0.61 -13.58
C THR A 241 -9.12 -0.48 -12.51
N ASP A 242 -8.30 -0.33 -11.48
CA ASP A 242 -8.23 -1.27 -10.36
C ASP A 242 -9.22 -0.82 -9.29
N GLU A 243 -10.41 -1.41 -9.26
CA GLU A 243 -11.51 -0.96 -8.36
C GLU A 243 -11.59 -1.77 -7.05
N GLY A 244 -10.71 -2.77 -6.85
CA GLY A 244 -10.95 -3.80 -5.84
C GLY A 244 -10.51 -3.49 -4.42
N LEU A 245 -9.29 -2.99 -4.22
CA LEU A 245 -8.65 -2.88 -2.89
C LEU A 245 -7.62 -1.74 -2.80
N ASP A 246 -7.66 -0.76 -3.71
CA ASP A 246 -6.81 0.43 -3.67
C ASP A 246 -7.43 1.50 -2.76
N PHE A 247 -6.61 2.31 -2.10
CA PHE A 247 -7.04 3.48 -1.36
C PHE A 247 -7.93 4.38 -2.21
N LEU A 248 -7.62 4.56 -3.50
CA LEU A 248 -8.44 5.39 -4.39
C LEU A 248 -9.83 4.80 -4.68
N SER A 249 -10.01 3.48 -4.50
CA SER A 249 -11.31 2.84 -4.66
C SER A 249 -12.28 3.28 -3.54
N SER A 250 -11.81 3.43 -2.30
CA SER A 250 -12.62 3.89 -1.15
C SER A 250 -12.53 5.40 -0.88
N HIS A 251 -11.42 6.02 -1.25
CA HIS A 251 -11.08 7.44 -1.07
C HIS A 251 -10.67 8.08 -2.41
N PRO A 252 -11.62 8.40 -3.30
CA PRO A 252 -11.29 8.99 -4.59
C PRO A 252 -10.43 10.27 -4.45
N SER A 253 -9.32 10.33 -5.18
CA SER A 253 -8.56 11.56 -5.33
C SER A 253 -9.39 12.53 -6.20
N ALA A 254 -9.46 13.78 -5.78
CA ALA A 254 -10.07 14.83 -6.59
C ALA A 254 -9.12 16.02 -6.65
N PRO A 255 -8.91 16.65 -7.82
CA PRO A 255 -8.12 17.88 -7.92
C PRO A 255 -8.55 18.94 -6.89
N GLN A 256 -9.85 18.97 -6.60
CA GLN A 256 -10.43 19.83 -5.58
C GLN A 256 -10.01 19.50 -4.14
N ARG A 257 -9.80 18.22 -3.79
CA ARG A 257 -9.26 17.83 -2.47
C ARG A 257 -7.85 18.37 -2.30
N ILE A 258 -7.01 18.27 -3.33
CA ILE A 258 -5.65 18.82 -3.31
C ILE A 258 -5.70 20.33 -3.08
N GLU A 259 -6.53 21.06 -3.83
CA GLU A 259 -6.68 22.52 -3.67
C GLU A 259 -7.16 22.90 -2.26
N LEU A 260 -8.15 22.19 -1.72
CA LEU A 260 -8.69 22.43 -0.38
C LEU A 260 -7.69 22.08 0.71
N ALA A 261 -6.96 20.96 0.58
CA ALA A 261 -5.89 20.58 1.49
C ALA A 261 -4.79 21.65 1.53
N LEU A 262 -4.37 22.18 0.37
CA LEU A 262 -3.42 23.28 0.29
C LEU A 262 -3.94 24.56 0.97
N ARG A 263 -5.22 24.90 0.79
CA ARG A 263 -5.84 26.04 1.47
C ARG A 263 -5.91 25.86 2.98
N HIS A 264 -6.26 24.67 3.45
CA HIS A 264 -6.39 24.38 4.87
C HIS A 264 -5.02 24.35 5.55
N ALA A 265 -4.01 23.75 4.92
CA ALA A 265 -2.64 23.73 5.40
C ALA A 265 -2.10 25.15 5.69
N ARG A 266 -2.40 26.13 4.82
CA ARG A 266 -2.01 27.54 4.98
C ARG A 266 -2.61 28.22 6.21
N GLN A 267 -3.68 27.69 6.79
CA GLN A 267 -4.25 28.23 8.03
C GLN A 267 -3.38 27.91 9.25
N TYR A 268 -2.58 26.85 9.17
CA TYR A 268 -1.70 26.43 10.26
C TYR A 268 -0.28 26.97 10.09
N ALA A 269 0.25 26.95 8.87
CA ALA A 269 1.61 27.41 8.62
C ALA A 269 1.90 27.72 7.14
N PRO A 270 2.88 28.58 6.81
CA PRO A 270 3.31 28.80 5.43
C PRO A 270 4.05 27.58 4.84
N PRO A 271 4.11 27.42 3.50
CA PRO A 271 4.84 26.31 2.88
C PRO A 271 6.30 26.21 3.35
N GLY A 272 6.79 24.99 3.56
CA GLY A 272 8.17 24.73 4.01
C GLY A 272 8.37 24.78 5.53
N THR A 273 7.28 24.86 6.30
CA THR A 273 7.28 24.72 7.76
C THR A 273 6.83 23.33 8.18
N GLY A 274 7.10 22.99 9.44
CA GLY A 274 6.84 21.65 9.98
C GLY A 274 7.93 20.64 9.62
N GLN A 275 7.97 19.56 10.39
CA GLN A 275 8.94 18.48 10.18
C GLN A 275 8.43 17.56 9.07
N ARG A 276 9.32 17.14 8.17
CA ARG A 276 9.05 16.07 7.21
C ARG A 276 9.58 14.72 7.72
N ASP A 277 10.71 14.75 8.43
CA ASP A 277 11.43 13.56 8.90
C ASP A 277 11.71 12.53 7.81
N ARG A 278 12.18 13.03 6.67
CA ARG A 278 12.45 12.21 5.48
C ARG A 278 13.56 11.18 5.72
N ASN A 279 14.67 11.54 6.36
CA ASN A 279 15.78 10.60 6.53
C ASN A 279 15.43 9.44 7.48
N PRO A 280 14.88 9.67 8.69
CA PRO A 280 14.40 8.57 9.54
C PRO A 280 13.37 7.67 8.85
N PHE A 281 12.48 8.26 8.05
CA PHE A 281 11.51 7.50 7.25
C PHE A 281 12.20 6.59 6.23
N LEU A 282 13.13 7.15 5.45
CA LEU A 282 13.93 6.40 4.49
C LEU A 282 14.79 5.32 5.16
N ASP A 283 15.32 5.58 6.36
CA ASP A 283 15.98 4.56 7.15
C ASP A 283 14.98 3.43 7.40
N GLY A 284 13.80 3.70 7.96
CA GLY A 284 12.75 2.69 8.19
C GLY A 284 12.41 1.82 6.97
N LEU A 285 12.41 2.40 5.77
CA LEU A 285 12.10 1.69 4.52
C LEU A 285 13.25 0.87 3.92
N ASP A 286 14.51 1.18 4.24
CA ASP A 286 15.65 0.51 3.60
C ASP A 286 15.69 -0.99 3.94
N GLY A 287 15.47 -1.83 2.93
CA GLY A 287 15.36 -3.28 3.06
C GLY A 287 13.93 -3.83 2.97
N MET A 288 12.91 -2.97 3.02
CA MET A 288 11.50 -3.37 2.94
C MET A 288 11.22 -4.12 1.63
N LEU A 289 10.49 -5.24 1.71
CA LEU A 289 10.02 -5.99 0.55
C LEU A 289 9.17 -5.11 -0.38
N PHE A 290 9.48 -5.11 -1.67
CA PHE A 290 8.74 -4.39 -2.70
C PHE A 290 8.02 -5.36 -3.63
N GLY A 291 6.77 -5.06 -3.97
CA GLY A 291 5.95 -5.93 -4.82
C GLY A 291 5.53 -7.22 -4.11
N ASP A 292 5.33 -8.26 -4.90
CA ASP A 292 4.80 -9.54 -4.42
C ASP A 292 5.81 -10.38 -3.62
N THR A 293 5.28 -11.38 -2.91
CA THR A 293 6.06 -12.34 -2.13
C THR A 293 6.37 -13.61 -2.93
N PRO A 294 7.44 -14.36 -2.60
CA PRO A 294 7.70 -15.66 -3.25
C PRO A 294 6.58 -16.69 -3.07
N GLN A 295 5.79 -16.57 -1.99
CA GLN A 295 4.64 -17.42 -1.68
C GLN A 295 3.46 -17.16 -2.62
N GLU A 296 3.28 -15.92 -3.06
CA GLU A 296 2.23 -15.50 -3.99
C GLU A 296 2.71 -15.51 -5.45
N GLY A 297 4.01 -15.73 -5.68
CA GLY A 297 4.65 -15.53 -6.97
C GLY A 297 4.96 -14.06 -7.24
N TYR A 298 5.77 -13.80 -8.26
CA TYR A 298 6.29 -12.49 -8.61
C TYR A 298 5.70 -12.00 -9.93
N VAL A 299 5.28 -10.74 -9.97
CA VAL A 299 5.10 -10.00 -11.22
C VAL A 299 6.38 -9.26 -11.56
N ARG A 300 6.90 -9.51 -12.77
CA ARG A 300 8.06 -8.81 -13.36
C ARG A 300 7.64 -8.30 -14.73
N GLY A 301 7.19 -7.05 -14.73
CA GLY A 301 6.53 -6.44 -15.88
C GLY A 301 5.29 -7.19 -16.29
N ARG A 302 5.25 -7.69 -17.53
CA ARG A 302 4.12 -8.49 -18.06
C ARG A 302 4.20 -9.99 -17.75
N THR A 303 5.14 -10.42 -16.92
CA THR A 303 5.38 -11.84 -16.66
C THR A 303 5.10 -12.17 -15.20
N PHE A 304 4.28 -13.19 -14.99
CA PHE A 304 4.10 -13.82 -13.68
C PHE A 304 5.07 -14.99 -13.54
N LEU A 305 5.74 -15.11 -12.39
CA LEU A 305 6.68 -16.18 -12.09
C LEU A 305 6.44 -16.69 -10.68
N HIS A 306 6.14 -17.97 -10.50
CA HIS A 306 5.91 -18.54 -9.19
C HIS A 306 6.98 -19.59 -8.85
N PRO A 307 7.99 -19.27 -8.02
CA PRO A 307 9.13 -20.16 -7.79
C PRO A 307 8.74 -21.46 -7.09
N GLN A 308 7.79 -21.41 -6.15
CA GLN A 308 7.30 -22.59 -5.43
C GLN A 308 6.43 -23.51 -6.30
N LEU A 309 5.50 -22.96 -7.09
CA LEU A 309 4.70 -23.73 -8.05
C LEU A 309 5.51 -24.17 -9.28
N GLY A 310 6.66 -23.54 -9.53
CA GLY A 310 7.53 -23.85 -10.65
C GLY A 310 6.97 -23.42 -12.00
N ILE A 311 6.11 -22.40 -12.07
CA ILE A 311 5.44 -21.97 -13.31
C ILE A 311 5.68 -20.50 -13.64
N SER A 312 5.52 -20.16 -14.91
CA SER A 312 5.51 -18.78 -15.40
C SER A 312 4.62 -18.64 -16.64
N PHE A 313 4.04 -17.46 -16.81
CA PHE A 313 3.36 -17.04 -18.03
C PHE A 313 3.48 -15.52 -18.20
N SER A 314 3.22 -15.04 -19.42
CA SER A 314 3.21 -13.62 -19.74
C SER A 314 1.85 -13.18 -20.31
N VAL A 315 1.47 -11.94 -20.05
CA VAL A 315 0.29 -11.30 -20.64
C VAL A 315 0.71 -10.38 -21.80
N PRO A 316 -0.16 -10.09 -22.80
CA PRO A 316 0.21 -9.23 -23.92
C PRO A 316 0.56 -7.79 -23.52
N GLU A 317 1.14 -7.04 -24.45
CA GLU A 317 1.34 -5.59 -24.25
C GLU A 317 0.02 -4.89 -23.95
N GLY A 318 0.06 -3.91 -23.04
CA GLY A 318 -1.13 -3.20 -22.57
C GLY A 318 -1.94 -3.93 -21.52
N PHE A 319 -1.62 -5.20 -21.19
CA PHE A 319 -2.18 -5.87 -20.02
C PHE A 319 -1.35 -5.59 -18.78
N VAL A 320 -2.01 -5.46 -17.63
CA VAL A 320 -1.35 -5.37 -16.33
C VAL A 320 -1.86 -6.48 -15.42
N ILE A 321 -0.91 -7.16 -14.79
CA ILE A 321 -1.17 -8.24 -13.86
C ILE A 321 -1.45 -7.67 -12.48
N ASP A 322 -2.53 -8.13 -11.86
CA ASP A 322 -2.80 -8.01 -10.44
C ASP A 322 -2.64 -9.39 -9.79
N ASN A 323 -1.82 -9.44 -8.74
CA ASN A 323 -1.50 -10.68 -8.04
C ASN A 323 -2.09 -10.65 -6.65
N SER A 324 -2.92 -11.63 -6.34
CA SER A 324 -3.57 -11.78 -5.04
C SER A 324 -3.41 -13.21 -4.52
N ALA A 325 -3.61 -13.40 -3.22
CA ALA A 325 -3.55 -14.72 -2.60
C ALA A 325 -4.55 -15.75 -3.20
N ALA A 326 -5.65 -15.29 -3.82
CA ALA A 326 -6.68 -16.17 -4.35
C ALA A 326 -6.50 -16.51 -5.84
N ALA A 327 -6.00 -15.57 -6.64
CA ALA A 327 -5.80 -15.73 -8.07
C ALA A 327 -4.89 -14.62 -8.62
N VAL A 328 -4.27 -14.91 -9.77
CA VAL A 328 -3.59 -13.90 -10.59
C VAL A 328 -4.59 -13.45 -11.65
N THR A 329 -4.84 -12.15 -11.75
CA THR A 329 -5.69 -11.58 -12.80
C THR A 329 -4.87 -10.63 -13.67
N ALA A 330 -5.36 -10.32 -14.85
CA ALA A 330 -4.84 -9.21 -15.62
C ALA A 330 -5.96 -8.52 -16.39
N ALA A 331 -5.94 -7.19 -16.42
CA ALA A 331 -6.85 -6.38 -17.23
C ALA A 331 -6.08 -5.78 -18.40
N GLY A 332 -6.73 -5.66 -19.56
CA GLY A 332 -6.14 -5.09 -20.76
C GLY A 332 -7.17 -4.41 -21.68
N PRO A 333 -6.73 -3.95 -22.86
CA PRO A 333 -7.56 -3.15 -23.76
C PRO A 333 -8.84 -3.88 -24.21
N GLY A 334 -9.91 -3.11 -24.45
CA GLY A 334 -11.17 -3.64 -24.97
C GLY A 334 -11.98 -4.44 -23.96
N ASP A 335 -11.94 -4.03 -22.69
CA ASP A 335 -12.59 -4.70 -21.54
C ASP A 335 -12.19 -6.18 -21.43
N MET A 336 -10.97 -6.52 -21.80
CA MET A 336 -10.47 -7.89 -21.73
C MET A 336 -9.84 -8.18 -20.37
N ALA A 337 -10.06 -9.40 -19.90
CA ALA A 337 -9.51 -9.85 -18.63
C ALA A 337 -8.92 -11.26 -18.75
N ILE A 338 -7.88 -11.53 -17.98
CA ILE A 338 -7.26 -12.84 -17.83
C ILE A 338 -7.36 -13.23 -16.36
N ARG A 339 -7.63 -14.51 -16.10
CA ARG A 339 -7.55 -15.10 -14.76
C ARG A 339 -6.71 -16.37 -14.83
N PHE A 340 -5.76 -16.46 -13.94
CA PHE A 340 -4.93 -17.63 -13.67
C PHE A 340 -5.14 -18.08 -12.23
N ASP A 341 -5.44 -19.37 -12.03
CA ASP A 341 -5.43 -19.99 -10.72
C ASP A 341 -5.10 -21.49 -10.80
N GLY A 342 -4.80 -22.09 -9.65
CA GLY A 342 -4.48 -23.50 -9.50
C GLY A 342 -5.61 -24.29 -8.83
N VAL A 343 -5.73 -25.56 -9.21
CA VAL A 343 -6.67 -26.52 -8.62
C VAL A 343 -5.98 -27.85 -8.39
N SER A 344 -6.26 -28.47 -7.24
CA SER A 344 -5.85 -29.84 -6.98
C SER A 344 -6.78 -30.81 -7.70
N LEU A 345 -6.23 -31.57 -8.63
CA LEU A 345 -6.95 -32.58 -9.39
C LEU A 345 -6.15 -33.89 -9.40
N ASP A 346 -6.81 -35.01 -9.11
CA ASP A 346 -6.18 -36.33 -9.22
C ASP A 346 -5.57 -36.50 -10.63
N ARG A 347 -4.33 -36.97 -10.69
CA ARG A 347 -3.57 -37.16 -11.92
C ARG A 347 -4.24 -38.14 -12.88
N ARG A 348 -5.13 -39.01 -12.39
CA ARG A 348 -5.87 -40.00 -13.20
C ARG A 348 -7.05 -39.39 -13.95
N VAL A 349 -7.54 -38.22 -13.54
CA VAL A 349 -8.67 -37.55 -14.19
C VAL A 349 -8.17 -36.86 -15.47
N PRO A 350 -8.66 -37.24 -16.67
CA PRO A 350 -8.30 -36.56 -17.90
C PRO A 350 -8.71 -35.09 -17.86
N LEU A 351 -7.87 -34.19 -18.36
CA LEU A 351 -8.18 -32.76 -18.36
C LEU A 351 -9.45 -32.44 -19.17
N SER A 352 -9.74 -33.23 -20.20
CA SER A 352 -10.96 -33.09 -21.01
C SER A 352 -12.22 -33.30 -20.19
N ASP A 353 -12.19 -34.26 -19.27
CA ASP A 353 -13.32 -34.61 -18.43
C ASP A 353 -13.50 -33.57 -17.32
N TYR A 354 -12.38 -33.08 -16.78
CA TYR A 354 -12.38 -31.98 -15.85
C TYR A 354 -13.00 -30.70 -16.43
N VAL A 355 -12.64 -30.30 -17.66
CA VAL A 355 -13.25 -29.14 -18.33
C VAL A 355 -14.75 -29.34 -18.52
N ARG A 356 -15.20 -30.58 -18.79
CA ARG A 356 -16.61 -30.94 -18.98
C ARG A 356 -17.40 -31.12 -17.67
N SER A 357 -16.78 -30.97 -16.49
CA SER A 357 -17.42 -31.28 -15.21
C SER A 357 -18.46 -30.25 -14.74
N GLY A 358 -18.67 -29.17 -15.51
CA GLY A 358 -19.72 -28.16 -15.25
C GLY A 358 -19.29 -26.92 -14.48
N TRP A 359 -17.99 -26.76 -14.14
CA TRP A 359 -17.50 -25.55 -13.47
C TRP A 359 -17.35 -24.34 -14.42
N VAL A 360 -17.30 -24.57 -15.73
CA VAL A 360 -17.29 -23.52 -16.76
C VAL A 360 -18.72 -23.24 -17.20
N ALA A 361 -19.28 -22.11 -16.76
CA ALA A 361 -20.59 -21.67 -17.21
C ALA A 361 -20.58 -21.39 -18.72
N GLY A 362 -21.57 -21.95 -19.45
CA GLY A 362 -21.73 -21.69 -20.89
C GLY A 362 -20.67 -22.32 -21.79
N LEU A 363 -19.99 -23.39 -21.33
CA LEU A 363 -19.02 -24.15 -22.11
C LEU A 363 -19.61 -24.70 -23.41
N ASP A 364 -18.93 -24.48 -24.53
CA ASP A 364 -19.15 -25.21 -25.78
C ASP A 364 -18.41 -26.55 -25.70
N THR A 365 -19.15 -27.60 -25.36
CA THR A 365 -18.61 -28.96 -25.24
C THR A 365 -18.01 -29.51 -26.55
N ALA A 366 -18.44 -29.00 -27.71
CA ALA A 366 -17.87 -29.39 -29.01
C ALA A 366 -16.53 -28.71 -29.29
N SER A 367 -16.18 -27.64 -28.56
CA SER A 367 -14.93 -26.89 -28.71
C SER A 367 -13.74 -27.46 -27.92
N VAL A 368 -13.98 -28.39 -26.99
CA VAL A 368 -12.93 -28.95 -26.12
C VAL A 368 -11.92 -29.72 -26.96
N ARG A 369 -10.64 -29.31 -26.94
CA ARG A 369 -9.56 -29.92 -27.69
C ARG A 369 -8.34 -30.16 -26.81
N PRO A 370 -7.81 -31.40 -26.74
CA PRO A 370 -6.49 -31.65 -26.18
C PRO A 370 -5.40 -30.92 -26.97
N LEU A 371 -4.39 -30.44 -26.27
CA LEU A 371 -3.18 -29.86 -26.86
C LEU A 371 -1.98 -30.06 -25.91
N THR A 372 -0.82 -29.56 -26.32
CA THR A 372 0.39 -29.55 -25.50
C THR A 372 0.96 -28.14 -25.47
N ILE A 373 1.32 -27.67 -24.28
CA ILE A 373 1.89 -26.33 -24.08
C ILE A 373 3.26 -26.49 -23.45
N ASN A 374 4.31 -26.22 -24.22
CA ASN A 374 5.71 -26.31 -23.77
C ASN A 374 6.02 -27.65 -23.06
N GLY A 375 5.51 -28.76 -23.62
CA GLY A 375 5.67 -30.12 -23.09
C GLY A 375 4.65 -30.55 -22.03
N ASN A 376 3.75 -29.66 -21.60
CA ASN A 376 2.73 -29.94 -20.60
C ASN A 376 1.41 -30.39 -21.25
N GLU A 377 0.76 -31.39 -20.65
CA GLU A 377 -0.60 -31.81 -21.03
C GLU A 377 -1.56 -30.64 -20.83
N ALA A 378 -2.37 -30.34 -21.85
CA ALA A 378 -3.33 -29.24 -21.78
C ALA A 378 -4.61 -29.53 -22.57
N VAL A 379 -5.66 -28.77 -22.25
CA VAL A 379 -6.94 -28.75 -22.96
C VAL A 379 -7.35 -27.31 -23.15
N SER A 380 -7.82 -26.96 -24.36
CA SER A 380 -8.46 -25.68 -24.65
C SER A 380 -9.94 -25.90 -24.92
N ALA A 381 -10.75 -24.89 -24.60
CA ALA A 381 -12.18 -24.87 -24.86
C ALA A 381 -12.69 -23.43 -24.94
N ARG A 382 -13.90 -23.29 -25.48
CA ARG A 382 -14.62 -22.03 -25.59
C ARG A 382 -15.84 -22.05 -24.70
N ALA A 383 -16.18 -20.89 -24.14
CA ALA A 383 -17.43 -20.70 -23.42
C ALA A 383 -18.06 -19.35 -23.77
N ARG A 384 -19.37 -19.24 -23.59
CA ARG A 384 -20.11 -17.98 -23.72
C ARG A 384 -21.11 -17.86 -22.59
N ALA A 385 -21.12 -16.72 -21.91
CA ALA A 385 -22.09 -16.41 -20.86
C ALA A 385 -22.48 -14.95 -20.95
N ASP A 386 -23.79 -14.68 -21.02
CA ASP A 386 -24.36 -13.34 -21.16
C ASP A 386 -23.72 -12.54 -22.32
N LYS A 387 -23.06 -11.42 -22.00
CA LYS A 387 -22.37 -10.52 -22.95
C LYS A 387 -20.89 -10.84 -23.12
N TRP A 388 -20.44 -11.99 -22.64
CA TRP A 388 -19.04 -12.38 -22.59
C TRP A 388 -18.78 -13.68 -23.35
N GLN A 389 -17.60 -13.76 -23.93
CA GLN A 389 -17.02 -14.97 -24.51
C GLN A 389 -15.67 -15.24 -23.85
N PHE A 390 -15.33 -16.52 -23.74
CA PHE A 390 -14.18 -16.98 -23.00
C PHE A 390 -13.37 -17.99 -23.79
N ASP A 391 -12.05 -17.87 -23.68
CA ASP A 391 -11.12 -18.95 -23.93
C ASP A 391 -10.74 -19.59 -22.58
N VAL A 392 -10.86 -20.91 -22.49
CA VAL A 392 -10.52 -21.68 -21.30
C VAL A 392 -9.41 -22.63 -21.66
N THR A 393 -8.22 -22.39 -21.12
CA THR A 393 -7.09 -23.30 -21.20
C THR A 393 -6.85 -23.91 -19.84
N VAL A 394 -6.76 -25.24 -19.77
CA VAL A 394 -6.37 -25.98 -18.57
C VAL A 394 -5.08 -26.71 -18.85
N VAL A 395 -4.08 -26.57 -17.96
CA VAL A 395 -2.74 -27.13 -18.12
C VAL A 395 -2.35 -27.92 -16.88
N ARG A 396 -1.80 -29.12 -17.07
CA ARG A 396 -1.23 -29.91 -15.98
C ARG A 396 0.29 -29.78 -16.00
N ALA A 397 0.86 -29.22 -14.94
CA ALA A 397 2.31 -29.05 -14.79
C ALA A 397 2.75 -29.33 -13.34
N ASP A 398 3.88 -30.01 -13.17
CA ASP A 398 4.45 -30.42 -11.87
C ASP A 398 3.45 -31.07 -10.89
N GLY A 399 2.47 -31.81 -11.44
CA GLY A 399 1.47 -32.54 -10.66
C GLY A 399 0.29 -31.72 -10.16
N GLN A 400 0.22 -30.43 -10.49
CA GLN A 400 -0.93 -29.57 -10.26
C GLN A 400 -1.64 -29.26 -11.58
N VAL A 401 -2.87 -28.74 -11.49
CA VAL A 401 -3.63 -28.27 -12.64
C VAL A 401 -3.86 -26.78 -12.52
N TYR A 402 -3.62 -26.07 -13.61
CA TYR A 402 -3.73 -24.63 -13.71
C TYR A 402 -4.78 -24.26 -14.74
N ARG A 403 -5.53 -23.21 -14.47
CA ARG A 403 -6.60 -22.72 -15.34
C ARG A 403 -6.23 -21.32 -15.80
N LEU A 404 -6.20 -21.11 -17.11
CA LEU A 404 -6.05 -19.81 -17.76
C LEU A 404 -7.34 -19.48 -18.48
N LEU A 405 -8.06 -18.49 -17.97
CA LEU A 405 -9.30 -18.01 -18.55
C LEU A 405 -9.05 -16.64 -19.15
N THR A 406 -9.31 -16.47 -20.44
CA THR A 406 -9.29 -15.16 -21.10
C THR A 406 -10.73 -14.80 -21.43
N ALA A 407 -11.20 -13.65 -20.93
CA ALA A 407 -12.53 -13.13 -21.13
C ALA A 407 -12.49 -11.92 -22.07
N ALA A 408 -13.48 -11.82 -22.96
CA ALA A 408 -13.69 -10.67 -23.81
C ALA A 408 -15.19 -10.42 -24.02
N PRO A 409 -15.60 -9.18 -24.32
CA PRO A 409 -16.96 -8.89 -24.75
C PRO A 409 -17.36 -9.75 -25.96
N ALA A 410 -18.63 -10.14 -26.02
CA ALA A 410 -19.19 -10.89 -27.13
C ALA A 410 -18.96 -10.14 -28.45
N GLY A 411 -18.42 -10.83 -29.46
CA GLY A 411 -18.09 -10.25 -30.76
C GLY A 411 -16.69 -9.62 -30.86
N SER A 412 -15.93 -9.54 -29.75
CA SER A 412 -14.52 -9.16 -29.83
C SER A 412 -13.73 -10.15 -30.69
N THR A 413 -12.97 -9.63 -31.66
CA THR A 413 -12.08 -10.42 -32.53
C THR A 413 -10.70 -10.65 -31.91
N ALA A 414 -10.39 -9.96 -30.80
CA ALA A 414 -9.08 -10.02 -30.15
C ALA A 414 -8.90 -11.23 -29.21
N LEU A 415 -10.00 -11.90 -28.83
CA LEU A 415 -9.98 -12.98 -27.83
C LEU A 415 -8.97 -14.07 -28.18
N ASP A 416 -9.00 -14.57 -29.41
CA ASP A 416 -8.19 -15.73 -29.81
C ASP A 416 -6.69 -15.39 -29.81
N GLY A 417 -6.32 -14.19 -30.27
CA GLY A 417 -4.93 -13.75 -30.30
C GLY A 417 -4.37 -13.52 -28.89
N VAL A 418 -5.15 -12.89 -28.00
CA VAL A 418 -4.75 -12.68 -26.60
C VAL A 418 -4.64 -14.03 -25.88
N ALA A 419 -5.66 -14.88 -25.99
CA ALA A 419 -5.67 -16.18 -25.33
C ALA A 419 -4.51 -17.06 -25.79
N ALA A 420 -4.20 -17.07 -27.09
CA ALA A 420 -3.05 -17.79 -27.63
C ALA A 420 -1.73 -17.25 -27.07
N THR A 421 -1.55 -15.93 -27.04
CA THR A 421 -0.33 -15.30 -26.49
C THR A 421 -0.09 -15.72 -25.04
N VAL A 422 -1.13 -15.66 -24.20
CA VAL A 422 -1.04 -16.02 -22.78
C VAL A 422 -0.75 -17.51 -22.64
N ARG A 423 -1.56 -18.35 -23.31
CA ARG A 423 -1.45 -19.81 -23.28
C ARG A 423 -0.06 -20.28 -23.71
N ASP A 424 0.42 -19.82 -24.85
CA ASP A 424 1.65 -20.31 -25.47
C ASP A 424 2.89 -19.83 -24.69
N SER A 425 2.76 -18.78 -23.87
CA SER A 425 3.79 -18.32 -22.94
C SER A 425 3.89 -19.15 -21.64
N PHE A 426 2.87 -19.96 -21.31
CA PHE A 426 2.88 -20.75 -20.09
C PHE A 426 3.98 -21.81 -20.14
N ARG A 427 4.81 -21.88 -19.10
CA ARG A 427 5.89 -22.86 -19.00
C ARG A 427 6.24 -23.17 -17.56
N THR A 428 6.95 -24.29 -17.36
CA THR A 428 7.62 -24.57 -16.10
C THR A 428 8.95 -23.80 -16.01
N LEU A 429 9.32 -23.40 -14.80
CA LEU A 429 10.57 -22.70 -14.50
C LEU A 429 11.71 -23.72 -14.34
N ALA A 430 12.84 -23.47 -15.00
CA ALA A 430 14.04 -24.26 -14.77
C ALA A 430 14.54 -24.09 -13.32
N PRO A 431 15.23 -25.08 -12.72
CA PRO A 431 15.77 -24.97 -11.36
C PRO A 431 16.62 -23.70 -11.14
N GLY A 432 17.51 -23.38 -12.07
CA GLY A 432 18.35 -22.17 -11.98
C GLY A 432 17.55 -20.85 -12.08
N GLU A 433 16.44 -20.83 -12.81
CA GLU A 433 15.55 -19.66 -12.83
C GLU A 433 14.87 -19.47 -11.48
N ARG A 434 14.42 -20.57 -10.84
CA ARG A 434 13.80 -20.52 -9.52
C ARG A 434 14.76 -19.99 -8.46
N GLU A 435 16.02 -20.42 -8.49
CA GLU A 435 17.06 -19.95 -7.56
C GLU A 435 17.45 -18.49 -7.81
N ALA A 436 17.42 -18.03 -9.06
CA ALA A 436 17.72 -16.65 -9.42
C ALA A 436 16.59 -15.67 -9.05
N LEU A 437 15.35 -16.16 -8.85
CA LEU A 437 14.20 -15.33 -8.51
C LEU A 437 14.25 -14.84 -7.06
N LYS A 438 14.91 -13.71 -6.89
CA LYS A 438 15.02 -13.00 -5.62
C LYS A 438 13.87 -12.02 -5.39
N PRO A 439 13.44 -11.85 -4.14
CA PRO A 439 12.42 -10.86 -3.79
C PRO A 439 12.98 -9.44 -3.97
N LEU A 440 12.17 -8.54 -4.53
CA LEU A 440 12.57 -7.14 -4.69
C LEU A 440 12.48 -6.41 -3.34
N ARG A 441 13.30 -5.39 -3.18
CA ARG A 441 13.37 -4.55 -1.99
C ARG A 441 13.47 -3.09 -2.38
N ILE A 442 12.90 -2.24 -1.53
CA ILE A 442 13.26 -0.83 -1.50
C ILE A 442 14.65 -0.74 -0.89
N ARG A 443 15.60 -0.18 -1.63
CA ARG A 443 16.92 0.20 -1.12
C ARG A 443 17.05 1.72 -1.18
N VAL A 444 17.61 2.30 -0.13
CA VAL A 444 17.90 3.74 -0.08
C VAL A 444 19.35 3.97 -0.44
N VAL A 445 19.57 4.67 -1.55
CA VAL A 445 20.90 5.01 -2.05
C VAL A 445 21.16 6.50 -1.94
N THR A 446 22.40 6.86 -1.63
CA THR A 446 22.87 8.24 -1.65
C THR A 446 23.44 8.55 -3.03
N ALA A 447 22.91 9.57 -3.68
CA ALA A 447 23.38 10.02 -4.99
C ALA A 447 24.82 10.53 -4.92
N LYS A 448 25.65 10.07 -5.85
CA LYS A 448 27.06 10.48 -5.99
C LYS A 448 27.18 11.68 -6.94
N PRO A 449 28.30 12.42 -6.91
CA PRO A 449 28.60 13.40 -7.96
C PRO A 449 28.52 12.76 -9.35
N GLY A 450 27.75 13.37 -10.26
CA GLY A 450 27.51 12.85 -11.61
C GLY A 450 26.29 11.92 -11.74
N ASP A 451 25.68 11.49 -10.64
CA ASP A 451 24.43 10.73 -10.71
C ASP A 451 23.29 11.63 -11.23
N THR A 452 22.55 11.12 -12.21
CA THR A 452 21.30 11.68 -12.72
C THR A 452 20.12 10.75 -12.38
N VAL A 453 18.89 11.28 -12.48
CA VAL A 453 17.66 10.47 -12.36
C VAL A 453 17.73 9.24 -13.27
N ALA A 454 18.18 9.40 -14.52
CA ALA A 454 18.30 8.30 -15.47
C ALA A 454 19.31 7.24 -15.02
N THR A 455 20.51 7.65 -14.56
CA THR A 455 21.53 6.70 -14.10
C THR A 455 21.12 5.96 -12.83
N LEU A 456 20.37 6.60 -11.93
CA LEU A 456 19.85 6.00 -10.70
C LEU A 456 18.70 5.04 -11.01
N ALA A 457 17.77 5.44 -11.87
CA ALA A 457 16.68 4.58 -12.35
C ALA A 457 17.22 3.33 -13.06
N ALA A 458 18.30 3.45 -13.83
CA ALA A 458 18.92 2.31 -14.53
C ALA A 458 19.41 1.21 -13.56
N ARG A 459 19.71 1.55 -12.30
CA ARG A 459 20.10 0.59 -11.25
C ARG A 459 18.94 -0.27 -10.75
N MET A 460 17.69 0.11 -11.05
CA MET A 460 16.53 -0.65 -10.60
C MET A 460 16.43 -1.98 -11.33
N VAL A 461 15.92 -3.00 -10.65
CA VAL A 461 15.77 -4.37 -11.18
C VAL A 461 14.32 -4.83 -10.97
N GLY A 462 13.79 -5.59 -11.93
CA GLY A 462 12.48 -6.23 -11.80
C GLY A 462 11.27 -5.29 -11.86
N VAL A 463 11.45 -4.04 -12.30
CA VAL A 463 10.37 -3.08 -12.53
C VAL A 463 10.36 -2.59 -13.97
N ASP A 464 9.15 -2.39 -14.50
CA ASP A 464 8.93 -1.77 -15.81
C ASP A 464 9.05 -0.25 -15.73
N ARG A 465 9.27 0.39 -16.89
CA ARG A 465 9.37 1.86 -17.04
C ARG A 465 10.22 2.49 -15.91
N LYS A 466 11.43 1.96 -15.70
CA LYS A 466 12.30 2.29 -14.55
C LYS A 466 12.39 3.78 -14.23
N LEU A 467 12.47 4.64 -15.26
CA LEU A 467 12.54 6.09 -15.09
C LEU A 467 11.27 6.67 -14.47
N ASP A 468 10.10 6.22 -14.92
CA ASP A 468 8.81 6.66 -14.40
C ASP A 468 8.58 6.11 -12.99
N MET A 469 8.91 4.84 -12.76
CA MET A 469 8.84 4.24 -11.42
C MET A 469 9.77 4.96 -10.43
N PHE A 470 11.02 5.25 -10.83
CA PHE A 470 11.97 5.98 -10.01
C PHE A 470 11.43 7.36 -9.61
N ARG A 471 10.86 8.08 -10.57
CA ARG A 471 10.24 9.39 -10.34
C ARG A 471 9.05 9.29 -9.40
N LEU A 472 8.15 8.33 -9.66
CA LEU A 472 6.95 8.09 -8.87
C LEU A 472 7.30 7.83 -7.40
N ILE A 473 8.13 6.81 -7.13
CA ILE A 473 8.44 6.46 -5.74
C ILE A 473 9.23 7.57 -5.04
N ASN A 474 9.99 8.40 -5.75
CA ASN A 474 10.74 9.53 -5.15
C ASN A 474 10.01 10.88 -5.20
N ALA A 475 8.73 10.92 -5.56
CA ALA A 475 7.94 12.15 -5.74
C ALA A 475 8.65 13.22 -6.61
N MET A 476 9.24 12.80 -7.72
CA MET A 476 9.99 13.66 -8.63
C MET A 476 9.18 13.97 -9.90
N SER A 477 9.14 15.24 -10.29
CA SER A 477 8.55 15.65 -11.57
C SER A 477 9.46 15.28 -12.76
N ALA A 478 8.93 15.36 -13.98
CA ALA A 478 9.67 14.98 -15.20
C ALA A 478 11.00 15.75 -15.39
N GLY A 479 11.04 17.02 -14.99
CA GLY A 479 12.22 17.90 -15.09
C GLY A 479 13.10 17.95 -13.83
N ALA A 480 12.78 17.17 -12.79
CA ALA A 480 13.53 17.21 -11.55
C ALA A 480 14.95 16.64 -11.71
N THR A 481 15.89 17.21 -10.98
CA THR A 481 17.29 16.75 -10.91
C THR A 481 17.58 16.14 -9.54
N VAL A 482 18.66 15.36 -9.45
CA VAL A 482 19.14 14.80 -8.18
C VAL A 482 20.47 15.44 -7.84
N SER A 483 20.58 16.01 -6.65
CA SER A 483 21.82 16.56 -6.13
C SER A 483 22.68 15.47 -5.48
N ALA A 484 24.00 15.60 -5.56
CA ALA A 484 24.90 14.74 -4.81
C ALA A 484 24.59 14.82 -3.30
N GLY A 485 24.60 13.67 -2.62
CA GLY A 485 24.19 13.54 -1.21
C GLY A 485 22.68 13.33 -1.01
N ALA A 486 21.84 13.52 -2.03
CA ALA A 486 20.41 13.24 -1.90
C ALA A 486 20.18 11.73 -1.73
N ARG A 487 19.34 11.37 -0.76
CA ARG A 487 18.91 9.99 -0.53
C ARG A 487 17.66 9.69 -1.34
N VAL A 488 17.67 8.61 -2.11
CA VAL A 488 16.56 8.21 -2.99
C VAL A 488 16.27 6.72 -2.86
N LYS A 489 15.03 6.33 -3.10
CA LYS A 489 14.57 4.95 -3.17
C LYS A 489 14.88 4.37 -4.55
N ILE A 490 15.39 3.15 -4.59
CA ILE A 490 15.46 2.30 -5.79
C ILE A 490 14.87 0.93 -5.46
N VAL A 491 14.34 0.25 -6.46
CA VAL A 491 13.86 -1.14 -6.33
C VAL A 491 14.92 -2.08 -6.89
N THR A 492 15.38 -3.04 -6.10
CA THR A 492 16.38 -4.02 -6.53
C THR A 492 16.22 -5.34 -5.79
N ASP A 493 16.82 -6.40 -6.33
CA ASP A 493 16.89 -7.74 -5.75
C ASP A 493 18.18 -8.00 -4.94
N ARG A 494 18.93 -6.93 -4.66
CA ARG A 494 20.24 -6.95 -4.00
C ARG A 494 20.24 -6.29 -2.63
#